data_AF-A0A382JFA5-F1
#
_entry.id   AF-A0A382JFA5-F1
#
_cell.length_a   1.000
_cell.length_b   1.000
_cell.length_c   1.000
_cell.angle_alpha   90.00
_cell.angle_beta   90.00
_cell.angle_gamma   90.00
#
_symmetry.space_group_name_H-M   'P 1'
#
loop_
_entity.id
_entity.type
_entity.pdbx_description
1 polymer ?
#
loop_
_entity_poly.entity_id
_entity_poly.type
_entity_poly.pdbx_seq_one_letter_code
_entity_poly.pdbx_strand_id
1 'polypeptide(L)'
;YFADYNNNGTRDINLDWDVDGDGDKRNEDLNGNGILDSYSPDNLLTGIDDPSDMFHDSNHNSYVDESERDWDGDGDIDDYDRRFFWIPWTDIPDEGLKHSGQFYGVGAAHPYTFLRDHYHYDKKVTTTMKFDLVSQFTLHHKLTTGLELKDYNLTNFWPPDRYGYAEYYTVTPRELSVYLSDKMEYPGAIVNAGIRMEYFMPNAVYPEDETDPTWDSNDRGDWDGDSTTAPEEYKEWRDAAGLYEHSLLEVDEQGREIRPIKNPLEATNKLVFAPRLGISHPITDKSMLYFNYGRYYQRPALQYMFRNNTYNMGGGFPIVGNPNLDPELTVSYEVGVRYQLTTLSMI
;
A
#
# COMPACT_ATOMS: atom_id res chain seq x y z
N TYR A 1 -7.31 -29.48 -7.23
CA TYR A 1 -7.59 -30.86 -7.68
C TYR A 1 -7.83 -31.67 -6.42
N PHE A 2 -9.03 -32.21 -6.20
CA PHE A 2 -9.37 -32.98 -5.00
C PHE A 2 -9.11 -34.47 -5.25
N ALA A 3 -8.50 -35.16 -4.27
CA ALA A 3 -8.13 -36.57 -4.34
C ALA A 3 -8.92 -37.40 -3.30
N ASP A 4 -9.15 -38.67 -3.61
CA ASP A 4 -9.73 -39.70 -2.72
C ASP A 4 -8.56 -40.35 -1.98
N TYR A 5 -8.31 -39.91 -0.75
CA TYR A 5 -7.09 -40.28 -0.01
C TYR A 5 -7.23 -41.64 0.69
N ASN A 6 -8.45 -42.06 1.01
CA ASN A 6 -8.73 -43.36 1.65
C ASN A 6 -9.09 -44.47 0.65
N ASN A 7 -9.17 -44.14 -0.64
CA ASN A 7 -9.41 -45.06 -1.77
C ASN A 7 -10.75 -45.80 -1.66
N ASN A 8 -11.75 -45.20 -1.02
CA ASN A 8 -13.08 -45.78 -0.84
C ASN A 8 -14.01 -45.59 -2.05
N GLY A 9 -13.54 -44.88 -3.09
CA GLY A 9 -14.25 -44.66 -4.35
C GLY A 9 -15.24 -43.49 -4.29
N THR A 10 -15.25 -42.71 -3.22
CA THR A 10 -16.00 -41.46 -3.08
C THR A 10 -15.05 -40.29 -2.85
N ARG A 11 -15.43 -39.10 -3.33
CA ARG A 11 -14.59 -37.90 -3.17
C ARG A 11 -14.77 -37.35 -1.76
N ASP A 12 -13.67 -37.19 -1.02
CA ASP A 12 -13.67 -36.59 0.31
C ASP A 12 -13.93 -35.07 0.19
N ILE A 13 -15.10 -34.62 0.67
CA ILE A 13 -15.54 -33.21 0.67
C ILE A 13 -15.30 -32.53 2.03
N ASN A 14 -15.19 -33.33 3.10
CA ASN A 14 -14.68 -32.92 4.41
C ASN A 14 -13.46 -33.78 4.67
N LEU A 15 -12.31 -33.15 4.92
CA LEU A 15 -11.09 -33.84 5.34
C LEU A 15 -11.35 -34.37 6.76
N ASP A 16 -11.24 -35.69 6.92
CA ASP A 16 -11.35 -36.36 8.23
C ASP A 16 -10.12 -36.02 9.09
N TRP A 17 -10.31 -36.11 10.41
CA TRP A 17 -9.40 -35.74 11.53
C TRP A 17 -8.02 -36.44 11.60
N ASP A 18 -7.53 -37.04 10.52
CA ASP A 18 -6.27 -37.78 10.45
C ASP A 18 -5.60 -37.47 9.10
N VAL A 19 -5.13 -36.23 8.97
CA VAL A 19 -4.60 -35.62 7.75
C VAL A 19 -3.27 -36.28 7.34
N ASP A 20 -2.52 -36.88 8.27
CA ASP A 20 -1.29 -37.62 7.97
C ASP A 20 -1.42 -39.17 7.98
N GLY A 21 -2.55 -39.70 8.47
CA GLY A 21 -2.93 -41.11 8.37
C GLY A 21 -2.22 -42.02 9.37
N ASP A 22 -1.61 -41.47 10.42
CA ASP A 22 -0.85 -42.23 11.41
C ASP A 22 -1.71 -42.68 12.63
N GLY A 23 -2.97 -42.23 12.68
CA GLY A 23 -3.94 -42.57 13.73
C GLY A 23 -3.73 -41.83 15.05
N ASP A 24 -2.89 -40.80 15.06
CA ASP A 24 -2.70 -39.84 16.14
C ASP A 24 -3.66 -38.64 15.97
N LYS A 25 -4.01 -37.97 17.07
CA LYS A 25 -4.88 -36.79 17.07
C LYS A 25 -4.13 -35.49 17.33
N ARG A 26 -2.79 -35.55 17.25
CA ARG A 26 -1.90 -34.41 17.49
C ARG A 26 -1.58 -33.79 16.14
N ASN A 27 -1.69 -32.46 16.03
CA ASN A 27 -1.48 -31.71 14.78
C ASN A 27 -2.57 -31.96 13.72
N GLU A 28 -3.82 -32.03 14.14
CA GLU A 28 -5.00 -32.29 13.30
C GLU A 28 -6.00 -31.13 13.35
N ASP A 29 -6.81 -30.91 12.31
CA ASP A 29 -7.87 -29.88 12.27
C ASP A 29 -9.15 -30.41 12.96
N LEU A 30 -9.17 -30.42 14.29
CA LEU A 30 -10.23 -31.06 15.06
C LEU A 30 -11.54 -30.25 15.04
N ASN A 31 -11.46 -28.94 14.76
CA ASN A 31 -12.61 -28.04 14.74
C ASN A 31 -13.13 -27.71 13.31
N GLY A 32 -12.41 -28.12 12.26
CA GLY A 32 -12.81 -28.01 10.86
C GLY A 32 -12.68 -26.59 10.28
N ASN A 33 -11.81 -25.74 10.86
CA ASN A 33 -11.57 -24.37 10.41
C ASN A 33 -10.47 -24.27 9.33
N GLY A 34 -9.83 -25.39 8.99
CA GLY A 34 -8.75 -25.46 8.02
C GLY A 34 -7.36 -25.24 8.62
N ILE A 35 -7.20 -25.14 9.94
CA ILE A 35 -5.93 -24.93 10.66
C ILE A 35 -5.58 -26.20 11.46
N LEU A 36 -4.29 -26.60 11.52
CA LEU A 36 -3.86 -27.75 12.32
C LEU A 36 -3.68 -27.35 13.79
N ASP A 37 -4.39 -28.01 14.69
CA ASP A 37 -4.36 -27.73 16.13
C ASP A 37 -3.05 -28.30 16.76
N SER A 38 -2.23 -27.43 17.35
CA SER A 38 -1.00 -27.86 18.03
C SER A 38 -1.25 -28.16 19.52
N TYR A 39 -0.90 -29.38 19.91
CA TYR A 39 -0.43 -29.74 21.26
C TYR A 39 -1.38 -29.50 22.45
N SER A 40 -2.54 -30.16 22.45
CA SER A 40 -3.08 -30.94 23.60
C SER A 40 -4.60 -31.10 23.44
N PRO A 41 -5.14 -32.33 23.34
CA PRO A 41 -6.58 -32.57 23.11
C PRO A 41 -7.49 -32.13 24.28
N ASP A 42 -6.92 -31.64 25.39
CA ASP A 42 -7.64 -31.25 26.60
C ASP A 42 -7.81 -29.72 26.74
N ASN A 43 -7.26 -28.89 25.84
CA ASN A 43 -7.48 -27.45 25.86
C ASN A 43 -8.81 -27.09 25.18
N LEU A 44 -9.71 -26.47 25.94
CA LEU A 44 -10.96 -25.90 25.41
C LEU A 44 -10.64 -24.61 24.65
N LEU A 45 -10.81 -24.65 23.33
CA LEU A 45 -10.70 -23.49 22.44
C LEU A 45 -11.90 -22.56 22.67
N THR A 46 -11.67 -21.31 23.09
CA THR A 46 -12.73 -20.32 23.34
C THR A 46 -12.34 -18.91 22.87
N GLY A 47 -12.94 -18.44 21.78
CA GLY A 47 -13.01 -17.00 21.45
C GLY A 47 -11.96 -16.46 20.48
N ILE A 48 -11.85 -15.12 20.45
CA ILE A 48 -10.89 -14.34 19.63
C ILE A 48 -9.45 -14.50 20.15
N ASP A 49 -9.26 -14.97 21.38
CA ASP A 49 -7.95 -15.18 22.02
C ASP A 49 -7.51 -16.65 21.95
N ASP A 50 -7.47 -17.24 20.74
CA ASP A 50 -7.08 -18.63 20.56
C ASP A 50 -5.58 -18.77 20.20
N PRO A 51 -4.74 -19.46 21.01
CA PRO A 51 -3.33 -19.72 20.70
C PRO A 51 -3.06 -20.58 19.46
N SER A 52 -4.10 -20.98 18.74
CA SER A 52 -4.01 -21.88 17.58
C SER A 52 -4.06 -21.15 16.23
N ASP A 53 -4.41 -19.85 16.18
CA ASP A 53 -4.48 -19.03 14.95
C ASP A 53 -3.35 -17.98 14.90
N MET A 54 -2.10 -18.43 14.87
CA MET A 54 -0.94 -17.63 15.30
C MET A 54 -0.61 -16.32 14.55
N PHE A 55 -1.34 -15.90 13.51
CA PHE A 55 -1.01 -14.69 12.72
C PHE A 55 -2.24 -14.03 12.07
N HIS A 56 -3.18 -13.51 12.88
CA HIS A 56 -4.31 -12.71 12.41
C HIS A 56 -4.17 -11.23 12.80
N ASP A 57 -4.82 -10.33 12.05
CA ASP A 57 -4.96 -8.90 12.41
C ASP A 57 -6.40 -8.49 12.02
N SER A 58 -7.39 -8.98 12.78
CA SER A 58 -8.83 -8.79 12.51
C SER A 58 -9.22 -7.32 12.58
N ASN A 59 -8.57 -6.58 13.46
CA ASN A 59 -8.88 -5.20 13.79
C ASN A 59 -8.08 -4.21 12.91
N HIS A 60 -7.11 -4.70 12.12
CA HIS A 60 -6.22 -3.98 11.23
C HIS A 60 -5.38 -2.91 11.95
N ASN A 61 -4.91 -3.21 13.17
CA ASN A 61 -4.16 -2.29 14.01
C ASN A 61 -2.62 -2.40 13.87
N SER A 62 -2.14 -3.19 12.90
CA SER A 62 -0.72 -3.46 12.60
C SER A 62 -0.04 -4.50 13.49
N TYR A 63 -0.74 -5.05 14.47
CA TYR A 63 -0.18 -6.07 15.35
C TYR A 63 -0.82 -7.41 15.04
N VAL A 64 -0.08 -8.47 15.29
CA VAL A 64 -0.65 -9.81 15.29
C VAL A 64 -1.58 -9.92 16.49
N ASP A 65 -2.88 -10.17 16.29
CA ASP A 65 -3.91 -10.29 17.34
C ASP A 65 -3.44 -11.25 18.45
N GLU A 66 -2.75 -12.34 18.11
CA GLU A 66 -2.25 -13.34 19.07
C GLU A 66 -1.06 -12.86 19.91
N SER A 67 -0.44 -11.74 19.51
CA SER A 67 0.58 -11.02 20.27
C SER A 67 -0.08 -10.00 21.22
N GLU A 68 -1.30 -9.56 20.92
CA GLU A 68 -2.09 -8.63 21.72
C GLU A 68 -2.80 -9.31 22.91
N ARG A 69 -2.10 -10.17 23.63
CA ARG A 69 -2.65 -10.87 24.80
C ARG A 69 -2.61 -10.00 26.04
N ASP A 70 -3.59 -10.20 26.90
CA ASP A 70 -3.53 -9.89 28.33
C ASP A 70 -2.51 -10.84 28.99
N TRP A 71 -1.28 -10.36 29.17
CA TRP A 71 -0.12 -11.14 29.62
C TRP A 71 -0.08 -11.34 31.12
N ASP A 72 -0.70 -10.46 31.90
CA ASP A 72 -0.82 -10.62 33.36
C ASP A 72 -2.17 -11.17 33.83
N GLY A 73 -3.13 -11.33 32.91
CA GLY A 73 -4.40 -11.98 33.13
C GLY A 73 -5.38 -11.15 33.95
N ASP A 74 -5.27 -9.83 33.90
CA ASP A 74 -6.08 -8.90 34.70
C ASP A 74 -7.42 -8.51 34.03
N GLY A 75 -7.58 -8.86 32.75
CA GLY A 75 -8.75 -8.64 31.93
C GLY A 75 -8.75 -7.34 31.12
N ASP A 76 -7.71 -6.50 31.22
CA ASP A 76 -7.59 -5.22 30.54
C ASP A 76 -6.27 -5.18 29.72
N ILE A 77 -6.36 -5.06 28.39
CA ILE A 77 -5.16 -4.89 27.55
C ILE A 77 -4.60 -3.48 27.72
N ASP A 78 -3.45 -3.35 28.40
CA ASP A 78 -2.86 -2.07 28.77
C ASP A 78 -1.36 -1.92 28.39
N ASP A 79 -0.71 -0.87 28.90
CA ASP A 79 0.70 -0.61 28.62
C ASP A 79 1.65 -1.68 29.23
N TYR A 80 1.21 -2.43 30.24
CA TYR A 80 1.89 -3.63 30.72
C TYR A 80 1.95 -4.70 29.64
N ASP A 81 0.83 -5.09 29.06
CA ASP A 81 0.77 -6.14 28.03
C ASP A 81 1.56 -5.80 26.78
N ARG A 82 1.45 -4.53 26.34
CA ARG A 82 2.20 -3.98 25.20
C ARG A 82 3.71 -4.14 25.33
N ARG A 83 4.23 -4.14 26.57
CA ARG A 83 5.67 -4.24 26.85
C ARG A 83 6.21 -5.66 26.74
N PHE A 84 5.36 -6.69 26.88
CA PHE A 84 5.85 -8.06 26.93
C PHE A 84 5.84 -8.71 25.56
N PHE A 85 4.81 -8.51 24.72
CA PHE A 85 4.86 -9.12 23.39
C PHE A 85 3.82 -8.68 22.34
N TRP A 86 3.78 -7.41 21.92
CA TRP A 86 3.10 -7.09 20.65
C TRP A 86 4.06 -7.27 19.47
N ILE A 87 3.81 -8.20 18.56
CA ILE A 87 4.60 -8.40 17.34
C ILE A 87 4.00 -7.52 16.25
N PRO A 88 4.74 -6.53 15.73
CA PRO A 88 4.33 -5.82 14.53
C PRO A 88 4.19 -6.80 13.36
N TRP A 89 3.14 -6.64 12.58
CA TRP A 89 2.92 -7.42 11.36
C TRP A 89 4.12 -7.37 10.39
N THR A 90 4.90 -6.29 10.44
CA THR A 90 6.15 -6.10 9.66
C THR A 90 7.33 -6.92 10.15
N ASP A 91 7.24 -7.56 11.31
CA ASP A 91 8.34 -8.23 12.00
C ASP A 91 8.18 -9.76 12.04
N ILE A 92 7.17 -10.29 11.34
CA ILE A 92 6.98 -11.74 11.17
C ILE A 92 8.19 -12.33 10.42
N PRO A 93 8.91 -13.31 11.00
CA PRO A 93 10.15 -13.83 10.42
C PRO A 93 9.97 -14.53 9.06
N ASP A 94 10.97 -14.33 8.18
CA ASP A 94 10.91 -14.59 6.74
C ASP A 94 11.10 -16.06 6.30
N GLU A 95 11.34 -17.00 7.22
CA GLU A 95 11.79 -18.37 6.86
C GLU A 95 10.71 -19.45 7.04
N GLY A 96 9.88 -19.68 6.01
CA GLY A 96 8.88 -20.76 5.99
C GLY A 96 9.28 -22.04 5.24
N LEU A 97 9.40 -23.19 5.91
CA LEU A 97 9.43 -24.53 5.28
C LEU A 97 7.99 -25.03 5.07
N LYS A 98 7.71 -25.71 3.95
CA LYS A 98 6.41 -26.37 3.74
C LYS A 98 6.27 -27.54 4.73
N HIS A 99 5.38 -27.42 5.71
CA HIS A 99 4.95 -28.55 6.52
C HIS A 99 3.82 -29.29 5.78
N SER A 100 3.41 -30.48 6.21
CA SER A 100 2.44 -31.35 5.52
C SER A 100 1.24 -30.63 4.84
N GLY A 101 0.74 -31.12 3.70
CA GLY A 101 -0.48 -30.57 3.05
C GLY A 101 -0.34 -29.17 2.41
N GLN A 102 -1.18 -28.21 2.81
CA GLN A 102 -1.17 -26.80 2.36
C GLN A 102 -0.47 -25.84 3.35
N PHE A 103 0.12 -26.35 4.44
CA PHE A 103 0.65 -25.56 5.55
C PHE A 103 2.15 -25.23 5.43
N TYR A 104 2.58 -24.13 6.06
CA TYR A 104 3.96 -23.64 6.07
C TYR A 104 4.41 -23.32 7.50
N GLY A 105 5.58 -23.80 7.93
CA GLY A 105 6.14 -23.60 9.27
C GLY A 105 7.38 -22.71 9.28
N VAL A 106 7.56 -21.89 10.31
CA VAL A 106 8.67 -20.90 10.37
C VAL A 106 9.92 -21.49 11.04
N GLY A 107 10.88 -21.98 10.23
CA GLY A 107 12.19 -22.47 10.71
C GLY A 107 12.24 -23.93 11.18
N ALA A 108 13.46 -24.51 11.22
CA ALA A 108 13.67 -25.94 11.47
C ALA A 108 13.39 -26.42 12.92
N ALA A 109 13.15 -25.48 13.85
CA ALA A 109 12.91 -25.76 15.28
C ALA A 109 11.54 -25.26 15.80
N HIS A 110 10.75 -24.58 14.96
CA HIS A 110 9.54 -23.87 15.35
C HIS A 110 8.40 -24.19 14.37
N PRO A 111 7.59 -25.24 14.61
CA PRO A 111 6.51 -25.66 13.72
C PRO A 111 5.26 -24.79 13.85
N TYR A 112 5.41 -23.46 13.82
CA TYR A 112 4.27 -22.54 13.84
C TYR A 112 3.69 -22.46 12.44
N THR A 113 2.57 -23.15 12.22
CA THR A 113 1.92 -23.26 10.91
C THR A 113 0.96 -22.10 10.67
N PHE A 114 1.15 -21.34 9.60
CA PHE A 114 0.17 -20.33 9.18
C PHE A 114 -0.62 -20.79 7.95
N LEU A 115 -1.88 -20.35 7.86
CA LEU A 115 -2.72 -20.52 6.68
C LEU A 115 -2.33 -19.47 5.63
N ARG A 116 -1.75 -19.90 4.51
CA ARG A 116 -1.32 -18.99 3.42
C ARG A 116 -2.48 -18.36 2.65
N ASP A 117 -3.73 -18.60 3.05
CA ASP A 117 -4.93 -18.09 2.38
C ASP A 117 -5.43 -16.80 3.05
N HIS A 118 -4.54 -15.85 3.34
CA HIS A 118 -4.94 -14.48 3.60
C HIS A 118 -5.12 -13.74 2.27
N TYR A 119 -6.27 -13.09 2.11
CA TYR A 119 -6.57 -12.29 0.93
C TYR A 119 -5.89 -10.92 1.05
N HIS A 120 -5.35 -10.43 -0.05
CA HIS A 120 -4.94 -9.04 -0.16
C HIS A 120 -6.12 -8.13 0.22
N TYR A 121 -5.88 -7.20 1.15
CA TYR A 121 -6.84 -6.17 1.50
C TYR A 121 -6.26 -4.80 1.12
N ASP A 122 -6.91 -4.13 0.18
CA ASP A 122 -6.67 -2.73 -0.13
C ASP A 122 -7.92 -1.91 0.10
N LYS A 123 -7.75 -0.76 0.76
CA LYS A 123 -8.79 0.24 0.91
C LYS A 123 -8.31 1.53 0.30
N LYS A 124 -9.04 2.01 -0.70
CA LYS A 124 -8.82 3.33 -1.29
C LYS A 124 -10.07 4.17 -1.19
N VAL A 125 -10.03 5.17 -0.32
CA VAL A 125 -11.03 6.22 -0.26
C VAL A 125 -10.47 7.46 -0.96
N THR A 126 -11.23 8.03 -1.89
CA THR A 126 -10.85 9.27 -2.59
C THR A 126 -12.00 10.25 -2.49
N THR A 127 -11.78 11.35 -1.78
CA THR A 127 -12.74 12.44 -1.65
C THR A 127 -12.37 13.51 -2.66
N THR A 128 -13.24 13.74 -3.65
CA THR A 128 -13.03 14.79 -4.66
C THR A 128 -14.03 15.91 -4.43
N MET A 129 -13.52 17.12 -4.19
CA MET A 129 -14.30 18.36 -4.16
C MET A 129 -14.00 19.14 -5.42
N LYS A 130 -15.05 19.49 -6.17
CA LYS A 130 -14.91 20.20 -7.44
C LYS A 130 -15.83 21.40 -7.49
N PHE A 131 -15.26 22.53 -7.90
CA PHE A 131 -16.00 23.75 -8.19
C PHE A 131 -15.71 24.19 -9.62
N ASP A 132 -16.77 24.43 -10.39
CA ASP A 132 -16.72 24.82 -11.80
C ASP A 132 -17.51 26.12 -12.00
N LEU A 133 -16.93 27.06 -12.73
CA LEU A 133 -17.60 28.27 -13.18
C LEU A 133 -17.43 28.43 -14.69
N VAL A 134 -18.56 28.54 -15.39
CA VAL A 134 -18.61 28.79 -16.83
C VAL A 134 -19.33 30.10 -17.06
N SER A 135 -18.70 31.03 -17.78
CA SER A 135 -19.27 32.34 -18.07
C SER A 135 -18.97 32.76 -19.51
N GLN A 136 -20.04 33.09 -20.24
CA GLN A 136 -19.93 33.81 -21.51
C GLN A 136 -19.83 35.30 -21.18
N PHE A 137 -18.62 35.84 -21.04
CA PHE A 137 -18.45 37.22 -20.56
C PHE A 137 -18.46 38.25 -21.71
N THR A 138 -18.24 37.83 -22.96
CA THR A 138 -18.50 38.64 -24.17
C THR A 138 -19.17 37.78 -25.24
N LEU A 139 -19.58 38.38 -26.37
CA LEU A 139 -20.12 37.63 -27.51
C LEU A 139 -19.11 36.66 -28.14
N HIS A 140 -17.82 36.88 -27.93
CA HIS A 140 -16.76 36.08 -28.54
C HIS A 140 -16.01 35.18 -27.56
N HIS A 141 -16.12 35.42 -26.25
CA HIS A 141 -15.34 34.70 -25.24
C HIS A 141 -16.20 33.94 -24.24
N LYS A 142 -15.93 32.64 -24.15
CA LYS A 142 -16.48 31.73 -23.15
C LYS A 142 -15.37 31.28 -22.20
N LEU A 143 -15.40 31.81 -20.99
CA LEU A 143 -14.48 31.44 -19.93
C LEU A 143 -15.00 30.22 -19.15
N THR A 144 -14.12 29.27 -18.89
CA THR A 144 -14.34 28.14 -17.99
C THR A 144 -13.19 28.11 -16.99
N THR A 145 -13.51 28.16 -15.70
CA THR A 145 -12.52 28.05 -14.63
C THR A 145 -12.98 27.00 -13.64
N GLY A 146 -12.05 26.34 -12.98
CA GLY A 146 -12.38 25.38 -11.95
C GLY A 146 -11.24 25.10 -10.99
N LEU A 147 -11.64 24.59 -9.84
CA LEU A 147 -10.79 24.12 -8.77
C LEU A 147 -11.22 22.71 -8.40
N GLU A 148 -10.24 21.82 -8.24
CA GLU A 148 -10.44 20.43 -7.86
C GLU A 148 -9.48 20.09 -6.74
N LEU A 149 -10.01 19.62 -5.61
CA LEU A 149 -9.22 19.08 -4.51
C LEU A 149 -9.52 17.60 -4.41
N LYS A 150 -8.48 16.76 -4.43
CA LYS A 150 -8.58 15.33 -4.15
C LYS A 150 -7.79 15.03 -2.89
N ASP A 151 -8.48 14.46 -1.92
CA ASP A 151 -7.91 13.90 -0.71
C ASP A 151 -7.98 12.38 -0.81
N TYR A 152 -6.83 11.72 -0.64
CA TYR A 152 -6.72 10.27 -0.71
C TYR A 152 -6.50 9.73 0.70
N ASN A 153 -7.15 8.61 1.00
CA ASN A 153 -6.83 7.79 2.17
C ASN A 153 -6.69 6.35 1.65
N LEU A 154 -5.45 5.88 1.65
CA LEU A 154 -5.05 4.60 1.09
C LEU A 154 -4.52 3.74 2.22
N THR A 155 -5.13 2.60 2.44
CA THR A 155 -4.61 1.55 3.31
C THR A 155 -4.31 0.34 2.43
N ASN A 156 -3.12 -0.21 2.59
CA ASN A 156 -2.70 -1.42 1.94
C ASN A 156 -2.35 -2.44 3.03
N PHE A 157 -2.85 -3.65 2.85
CA PHE A 157 -2.53 -4.82 3.66
C PHE A 157 -2.21 -5.98 2.70
N TRP A 158 -0.95 -6.38 2.71
CA TRP A 158 -0.41 -7.52 2.01
C TRP A 158 0.06 -8.54 3.05
N PRO A 159 -0.58 -9.71 3.12
CA PRO A 159 -0.08 -10.78 3.96
C PRO A 159 1.26 -11.31 3.42
N PRO A 160 2.11 -11.87 4.30
CA PRO A 160 3.39 -12.45 3.90
C PRO A 160 3.21 -13.49 2.79
N ASP A 161 3.96 -13.35 1.71
CA ASP A 161 4.00 -14.36 0.65
C ASP A 161 4.94 -15.53 1.04
N ARG A 162 5.20 -16.47 0.10
CA ARG A 162 6.11 -17.61 0.35
C ARG A 162 7.53 -17.19 0.77
N TYR A 163 7.92 -15.94 0.52
CA TYR A 163 9.23 -15.37 0.79
C TYR A 163 9.19 -14.29 1.89
N GLY A 164 8.10 -14.18 2.66
CA GLY A 164 8.01 -13.30 3.82
C GLY A 164 7.58 -11.86 3.52
N TYR A 165 7.11 -11.54 2.31
CA TYR A 165 6.72 -10.15 2.01
C TYR A 165 5.39 -9.74 2.63
N ALA A 166 5.42 -9.20 3.85
CA ALA A 166 4.29 -8.50 4.45
C ALA A 166 4.44 -6.98 4.22
N GLU A 167 3.39 -6.34 3.69
CA GLU A 167 3.32 -4.88 3.60
C GLU A 167 2.04 -4.42 4.32
N TYR A 168 2.15 -3.48 5.26
CA TYR A 168 1.01 -2.77 5.80
C TYR A 168 1.35 -1.29 5.90
N TYR A 169 0.56 -0.44 5.26
CA TYR A 169 0.75 1.00 5.35
C TYR A 169 -0.55 1.75 5.12
N THR A 170 -0.65 2.93 5.74
CA THR A 170 -1.68 3.92 5.43
C THR A 170 -1.03 5.23 4.99
N VAL A 171 -1.44 5.76 3.84
CA VAL A 171 -0.91 7.01 3.29
C VAL A 171 -2.03 7.94 2.86
N THR A 172 -1.83 9.25 3.07
CA THR A 172 -2.85 10.28 2.81
C THR A 172 -2.35 11.40 1.89
N PRO A 173 -2.00 11.10 0.62
CA PRO A 173 -1.58 12.14 -0.31
C PRO A 173 -2.74 13.08 -0.66
N ARG A 174 -2.43 14.27 -1.13
CA ARG A 174 -3.40 15.28 -1.57
C ARG A 174 -3.02 15.87 -2.92
N GLU A 175 -4.03 16.27 -3.69
CA GLU A 175 -3.87 16.88 -5.00
C GLU A 175 -4.80 18.07 -5.15
N LEU A 176 -4.25 19.21 -5.55
CA LEU A 176 -4.99 20.43 -5.87
C LEU A 176 -4.79 20.77 -7.34
N SER A 177 -5.87 20.81 -8.09
CA SER A 177 -5.89 21.27 -9.48
C SER A 177 -6.59 22.61 -9.60
N VAL A 178 -6.00 23.52 -10.37
CA VAL A 178 -6.64 24.78 -10.76
C VAL A 178 -6.54 24.92 -12.27
N TYR A 179 -7.64 25.25 -12.94
CA TYR A 179 -7.63 25.43 -14.38
C TYR A 179 -8.44 26.61 -14.84
N LEU A 180 -7.98 27.20 -15.94
CA LEU A 180 -8.62 28.28 -16.65
C LEU A 180 -8.56 27.98 -18.14
N SER A 181 -9.70 28.07 -18.82
CA SER A 181 -9.79 27.94 -20.27
C SER A 181 -10.69 29.01 -20.84
N ASP A 182 -10.24 29.61 -21.94
CA ASP A 182 -11.03 30.55 -22.74
C ASP A 182 -11.23 29.97 -24.14
N LYS A 183 -12.50 29.93 -24.56
CA LYS A 183 -12.87 29.64 -25.93
C LYS A 183 -13.27 30.94 -26.61
N MET A 184 -12.48 31.31 -27.62
CA MET A 184 -12.67 32.51 -28.41
C MET A 184 -13.24 32.14 -29.78
N GLU A 185 -14.38 32.70 -30.15
CA GLU A 185 -15.05 32.45 -31.42
C GLU A 185 -15.11 33.72 -32.28
N TYR A 186 -14.32 33.73 -33.35
CA TYR A 186 -14.32 34.77 -34.36
C TYR A 186 -14.75 34.20 -35.71
N PRO A 187 -15.26 35.03 -36.65
CA PRO A 187 -15.73 34.54 -37.96
C PRO A 187 -14.69 33.72 -38.75
N GLY A 188 -13.41 34.02 -38.58
CA GLY A 188 -12.32 33.31 -39.26
C GLY A 188 -11.51 32.39 -38.38
N ALA A 189 -11.73 32.32 -37.07
CA ALA A 189 -10.91 31.48 -36.20
C ALA A 189 -11.63 31.14 -34.90
N ILE A 190 -11.45 29.90 -34.46
CA ILE A 190 -11.82 29.46 -33.12
C ILE A 190 -10.53 29.15 -32.39
N VAL A 191 -10.32 29.81 -31.26
CA VAL A 191 -9.14 29.61 -30.41
C VAL A 191 -9.60 29.03 -29.07
N ASN A 192 -9.02 27.91 -28.67
CA ASN A 192 -9.19 27.33 -27.35
C ASN A 192 -7.84 27.46 -26.64
N ALA A 193 -7.75 28.39 -25.70
CA ALA A 193 -6.57 28.54 -24.86
C ALA A 193 -6.92 28.04 -23.45
N GLY A 194 -5.98 27.37 -22.81
CA GLY A 194 -6.17 26.96 -21.42
C GLY A 194 -4.87 26.72 -20.71
N ILE A 195 -4.91 26.86 -19.41
CA ILE A 195 -3.84 26.50 -18.50
C ILE A 195 -4.42 25.68 -17.37
N ARG A 196 -3.73 24.61 -17.01
CA ARG A 196 -4.02 23.83 -15.82
C ARG A 196 -2.76 23.75 -14.97
N MET A 197 -2.93 23.99 -13.68
CA MET A 197 -1.90 23.79 -12.66
C MET A 197 -2.31 22.63 -11.78
N GLU A 198 -1.38 21.77 -11.47
CA GLU A 198 -1.54 20.61 -10.59
C GLU A 198 -0.51 20.71 -9.47
N TYR A 199 -0.96 20.67 -8.23
CA TYR A 199 -0.10 20.64 -7.05
C TYR A 199 -0.34 19.34 -6.28
N PHE A 200 0.66 18.46 -6.29
CA PHE A 200 0.61 17.17 -5.64
C PHE A 200 1.46 17.18 -4.37
N MET A 201 0.86 16.75 -3.27
CA MET A 201 1.46 16.64 -1.95
C MET A 201 1.48 15.15 -1.57
N PRO A 202 2.64 14.48 -1.65
CA PRO A 202 2.74 13.06 -1.31
C PRO A 202 2.41 12.77 0.16
N ASN A 203 2.74 13.69 1.08
CA ASN A 203 2.59 13.53 2.53
C ASN A 203 3.21 12.22 3.04
N ALA A 204 4.48 11.99 2.68
CA ALA A 204 5.22 10.80 3.06
C ALA A 204 6.71 11.11 3.11
N VAL A 205 7.43 10.32 3.91
CA VAL A 205 8.88 10.36 4.02
C VAL A 205 9.53 9.28 3.16
N TYR A 206 10.80 9.47 2.83
CA TYR A 206 11.63 8.51 2.13
C TYR A 206 13.08 8.62 2.64
N PRO A 207 13.94 7.60 2.50
CA PRO A 207 15.31 7.59 3.00
C PRO A 207 16.19 8.57 2.20
N GLU A 208 17.18 9.17 2.87
CA GLU A 208 18.22 9.94 2.19
C GLU A 208 19.06 9.07 1.25
N ASP A 209 19.39 7.84 1.67
CA ASP A 209 20.11 6.85 0.86
C ASP A 209 19.18 5.68 0.50
N GLU A 210 18.81 5.59 -0.79
CA GLU A 210 17.95 4.51 -1.30
C GLU A 210 18.62 3.13 -1.24
N THR A 211 19.96 3.07 -1.12
CA THR A 211 20.71 1.79 -1.03
C THR A 211 20.89 1.30 0.40
N ASP A 212 20.64 2.16 1.38
CA ASP A 212 20.76 1.89 2.81
C ASP A 212 19.62 2.59 3.60
N PRO A 213 18.37 2.14 3.43
CA PRO A 213 17.21 2.91 3.86
C PRO A 213 16.71 2.59 5.27
N THR A 214 17.19 1.50 5.87
CA THR A 214 16.77 1.01 7.20
C THR A 214 18.00 0.60 7.98
N TRP A 215 17.92 0.65 9.30
CA TRP A 215 18.99 0.15 10.17
C TRP A 215 19.06 -1.38 10.14
N ASP A 216 20.27 -1.93 10.03
CA ASP A 216 20.52 -3.38 10.06
C ASP A 216 21.57 -3.77 11.11
N SER A 217 21.74 -5.07 11.37
CA SER A 217 22.73 -5.57 12.33
C SER A 217 24.20 -5.23 12.03
N ASN A 218 24.53 -4.69 10.86
CA ASN A 218 25.87 -4.16 10.54
C ASN A 218 26.05 -2.71 11.02
N ASP A 219 24.96 -1.98 11.27
CA ASP A 219 25.01 -0.62 11.78
C ASP A 219 25.43 -0.55 13.24
N ARG A 220 26.22 0.48 13.57
CA ARG A 220 26.70 0.71 14.94
C ARG A 220 26.54 2.15 15.40
N GLY A 221 26.07 2.34 16.63
CA GLY A 221 25.74 3.64 17.22
C GLY A 221 25.70 3.56 18.74
N ASP A 222 25.50 4.69 19.41
CA ASP A 222 25.15 4.78 20.84
C ASP A 222 23.63 4.65 20.92
N TRP A 223 23.15 3.41 20.93
CA TRP A 223 21.74 3.12 20.69
C TRP A 223 20.89 3.14 21.96
N ASP A 224 21.51 3.00 23.13
CA ASP A 224 20.85 3.09 24.44
C ASP A 224 21.02 4.45 25.12
N GLY A 225 21.69 5.39 24.44
CA GLY A 225 21.86 6.77 24.89
C GLY A 225 22.72 6.87 26.16
N ASP A 226 23.49 5.83 26.48
CA ASP A 226 24.31 5.77 27.68
C ASP A 226 25.60 6.61 27.55
N SER A 227 25.89 7.10 26.33
CA SER A 227 27.05 7.95 26.00
C SER A 227 28.40 7.34 26.35
N THR A 228 28.48 6.01 26.40
CA THR A 228 29.75 5.28 26.48
C THR A 228 30.50 5.30 25.14
N THR A 229 31.81 5.10 25.19
CA THR A 229 32.69 5.31 24.02
C THR A 229 32.70 4.18 22.99
N ALA A 230 31.89 3.14 23.16
CA ALA A 230 31.93 1.95 22.30
C ALA A 230 30.58 1.77 21.58
N PRO A 231 30.49 2.03 20.26
CA PRO A 231 29.23 1.90 19.54
C PRO A 231 28.74 0.45 19.51
N GLU A 232 27.47 0.23 19.92
CA GLU A 232 26.77 -1.05 19.90
C GLU A 232 26.25 -1.37 18.50
N GLU A 233 26.07 -2.65 18.21
CA GLU A 233 25.34 -3.08 17.00
C GLU A 233 23.86 -2.82 17.16
N TYR A 234 23.22 -2.36 16.08
CA TYR A 234 21.77 -2.25 16.00
C TYR A 234 21.13 -3.62 16.27
N LYS A 235 20.04 -3.61 17.05
CA LYS A 235 19.32 -4.82 17.44
C LYS A 235 18.00 -4.89 16.69
N GLU A 236 17.96 -5.78 15.70
CA GLU A 236 16.80 -6.02 14.84
C GLU A 236 15.58 -6.60 15.56
N TRP A 237 15.74 -7.17 16.77
CA TRP A 237 14.66 -7.80 17.53
C TRP A 237 14.41 -7.04 18.83
N ARG A 238 13.13 -6.73 19.13
CA ARG A 238 12.74 -5.99 20.34
C ARG A 238 13.23 -6.64 21.63
N ASP A 239 13.15 -7.97 21.73
CA ASP A 239 13.62 -8.75 22.88
C ASP A 239 15.14 -8.63 23.10
N ALA A 240 15.89 -8.42 22.02
CA ALA A 240 17.34 -8.19 22.06
C ALA A 240 17.70 -6.71 22.27
N ALA A 241 16.77 -5.80 21.99
CA ALA A 241 16.97 -4.36 22.00
C ALA A 241 16.64 -3.68 23.34
N GLY A 242 16.05 -4.38 24.32
CA GLY A 242 15.94 -3.88 25.70
C GLY A 242 15.37 -2.45 25.84
N LEU A 243 16.16 -1.52 26.39
CA LEU A 243 15.80 -0.11 26.60
C LEU A 243 16.45 0.85 25.56
N TYR A 244 16.84 0.35 24.39
CA TYR A 244 17.54 1.15 23.39
C TYR A 244 16.61 2.27 22.86
N GLU A 245 17.11 3.50 22.83
CA GLU A 245 16.41 4.73 22.40
C GLU A 245 15.98 4.66 20.92
N HIS A 246 16.70 3.87 20.11
CA HIS A 246 16.43 3.63 18.69
C HIS A 246 16.13 2.17 18.34
N SER A 247 15.70 1.37 19.32
CA SER A 247 15.06 0.07 18.99
C SER A 247 13.80 0.31 18.13
N LEU A 248 13.23 -0.74 17.53
CA LEU A 248 12.02 -0.76 16.67
C LEU A 248 10.77 0.03 17.15
N LEU A 249 10.86 0.76 18.26
CA LEU A 249 9.86 1.59 18.92
C LEU A 249 9.58 2.93 18.23
N GLU A 250 9.95 3.14 16.97
CA GLU A 250 9.42 4.30 16.25
C GLU A 250 7.93 4.07 16.02
N VAL A 251 7.08 4.88 16.64
CA VAL A 251 5.64 4.84 16.43
C VAL A 251 5.23 5.93 15.47
N ASP A 252 4.40 5.61 14.47
CA ASP A 252 3.83 6.64 13.62
C ASP A 252 2.82 7.53 14.38
N GLU A 253 2.25 8.54 13.71
CA GLU A 253 1.29 9.48 14.32
C GLU A 253 0.03 8.80 14.91
N GLN A 254 -0.19 7.51 14.64
CA GLN A 254 -1.29 6.71 15.19
C GLN A 254 -0.83 5.75 16.30
N GLY A 255 0.43 5.83 16.74
CA GLY A 255 0.98 5.00 17.81
C GLY A 255 1.42 3.61 17.36
N ARG A 256 1.61 3.40 16.05
CA ARG A 256 1.92 2.07 15.47
C ARG A 256 3.42 1.93 15.25
N GLU A 257 4.03 0.86 15.77
CA GLU A 257 5.44 0.56 15.56
C GLU A 257 5.74 0.43 14.06
N ILE A 258 6.70 1.23 13.57
CA ILE A 258 7.19 1.27 12.20
C ILE A 258 8.69 1.00 12.21
N ARG A 259 9.18 0.33 11.16
CA ARG A 259 10.61 0.19 10.97
C ARG A 259 11.23 1.59 10.76
N PRO A 260 12.21 2.00 11.59
CA PRO A 260 12.83 3.31 11.49
C PRO A 260 13.55 3.47 10.14
N ILE A 261 13.14 4.49 9.37
CA ILE A 261 13.83 4.86 8.13
C ILE A 261 15.12 5.60 8.51
N LYS A 262 16.24 5.20 7.92
CA LYS A 262 17.54 5.83 8.14
C LYS A 262 17.56 7.21 7.47
N ASN A 263 17.79 8.25 8.27
CA ASN A 263 17.85 9.66 7.84
C ASN A 263 16.67 10.05 6.92
N PRO A 264 15.42 10.06 7.44
CA PRO A 264 14.24 10.29 6.63
C PRO A 264 14.17 11.73 6.11
N LEU A 265 13.78 11.87 4.85
CA LEU A 265 13.50 13.13 4.17
C LEU A 265 12.02 13.23 3.79
N GLU A 266 11.48 14.44 3.88
CA GLU A 266 10.12 14.73 3.42
C GLU A 266 10.06 14.72 1.89
N ALA A 267 9.10 13.98 1.32
CA ALA A 267 8.89 13.96 -0.12
C ALA A 267 8.50 15.37 -0.63
N THR A 268 9.13 15.80 -1.73
CA THR A 268 8.94 17.17 -2.23
C THR A 268 7.58 17.32 -2.91
N ASN A 269 6.84 18.36 -2.55
CA ASN A 269 5.60 18.71 -3.23
C ASN A 269 5.85 19.09 -4.69
N LYS A 270 5.06 18.51 -5.61
CA LYS A 270 5.26 18.66 -7.06
C LYS A 270 4.24 19.65 -7.64
N LEU A 271 4.72 20.71 -8.29
CA LEU A 271 3.90 21.68 -9.03
C LEU A 271 4.10 21.51 -10.53
N VAL A 272 3.01 21.30 -11.28
CA VAL A 272 3.03 21.12 -12.73
C VAL A 272 2.17 22.15 -13.43
N PHE A 273 2.70 22.70 -14.53
CA PHE A 273 2.00 23.61 -15.43
C PHE A 273 1.71 22.92 -16.77
N ALA A 274 0.44 22.84 -17.13
CA ALA A 274 -0.09 22.15 -18.30
C ALA A 274 -0.88 23.12 -19.21
N PRO A 275 -0.19 23.97 -20.01
CA PRO A 275 -0.83 24.81 -21.01
C PRO A 275 -1.38 23.98 -22.18
N ARG A 276 -2.47 24.48 -22.78
CA ARG A 276 -3.11 23.93 -23.97
C ARG A 276 -3.54 25.07 -24.89
N LEU A 277 -3.29 24.89 -26.18
CA LEU A 277 -3.67 25.83 -27.22
C LEU A 277 -4.20 25.04 -28.42
N GLY A 278 -5.44 25.31 -28.80
CA GLY A 278 -6.04 24.82 -30.03
C GLY A 278 -6.45 26.00 -30.90
N ILE A 279 -6.10 25.99 -32.18
CA ILE A 279 -6.52 26.98 -33.17
C ILE A 279 -7.21 26.23 -34.29
N SER A 280 -8.41 26.65 -34.66
CA SER A 280 -9.15 26.12 -35.80
C SER A 280 -9.54 27.26 -36.74
N HIS A 281 -9.12 27.17 -37.99
CA HIS A 281 -9.40 28.14 -39.04
C HIS A 281 -10.29 27.48 -40.10
N PRO A 282 -11.57 27.87 -40.22
CA PRO A 282 -12.41 27.46 -41.34
C PRO A 282 -11.82 28.02 -42.64
N ILE A 283 -11.47 27.13 -43.57
CA ILE A 283 -11.04 27.52 -44.92
C ILE A 283 -12.27 27.72 -45.81
N THR A 284 -13.27 26.85 -45.66
CA THR A 284 -14.58 26.91 -46.33
C THR A 284 -15.66 26.40 -45.38
N ASP A 285 -16.93 26.50 -45.78
CA ASP A 285 -18.07 25.92 -45.03
C ASP A 285 -17.95 24.40 -44.81
N LYS A 286 -17.07 23.72 -45.56
CA LYS A 286 -16.85 22.27 -45.50
C LYS A 286 -15.44 21.89 -45.05
N SER A 287 -14.54 22.83 -44.83
CA SER A 287 -13.15 22.52 -44.52
C SER A 287 -12.56 23.40 -43.43
N MET A 288 -11.81 22.80 -42.51
CA MET A 288 -11.08 23.51 -41.47
C MET A 288 -9.64 23.03 -41.40
N LEU A 289 -8.72 23.95 -41.21
CA LEU A 289 -7.37 23.66 -40.73
C LEU A 289 -7.38 23.79 -39.21
N TYR A 290 -6.72 22.86 -38.52
CA TYR A 290 -6.60 22.94 -37.07
C TYR A 290 -5.16 22.64 -36.63
N PHE A 291 -4.77 23.29 -35.55
CA PHE A 291 -3.51 23.10 -34.85
C PHE A 291 -3.80 22.94 -33.37
N ASN A 292 -3.21 21.93 -32.74
CA ASN A 292 -3.27 21.74 -31.29
C ASN A 292 -1.85 21.63 -30.72
N TYR A 293 -1.65 22.26 -29.58
CA TYR A 293 -0.50 22.10 -28.71
C TYR A 293 -1.00 21.81 -27.30
N GLY A 294 -0.39 20.87 -26.61
CA GLY A 294 -0.71 20.61 -25.20
C GLY A 294 0.45 20.00 -24.46
N ARG A 295 0.66 20.47 -23.23
CA ARG A 295 1.45 19.77 -22.22
C ARG A 295 0.49 19.06 -21.27
N TYR A 296 0.64 17.76 -21.13
CA TYR A 296 -0.17 16.87 -20.31
C TYR A 296 0.63 16.36 -19.12
N TYR A 297 -0.09 16.10 -18.04
CA TYR A 297 0.44 15.60 -16.78
C TYR A 297 -0.18 14.24 -16.51
N GLN A 298 0.66 13.31 -16.08
CA GLN A 298 0.24 12.04 -15.51
C GLN A 298 1.00 11.85 -14.20
N ARG A 299 0.27 11.81 -13.08
CA ARG A 299 0.85 11.44 -11.80
C ARG A 299 1.37 10.00 -11.88
N PRO A 300 2.51 9.68 -11.25
CA PRO A 300 2.89 8.29 -11.04
C PRO A 300 1.75 7.54 -10.36
N ALA A 301 1.56 6.26 -10.73
CA ALA A 301 0.55 5.46 -10.04
C ALA A 301 0.90 5.39 -8.56
N LEU A 302 -0.09 5.58 -7.67
CA LEU A 302 0.13 5.64 -6.22
C LEU A 302 0.81 4.37 -5.69
N GLN A 303 0.61 3.22 -6.34
CA GLN A 303 1.34 1.98 -6.05
C GLN A 303 2.86 2.11 -6.23
N TYR A 304 3.35 2.85 -7.23
CA TYR A 304 4.80 3.03 -7.42
C TYR A 304 5.39 4.04 -6.43
N MET A 305 4.53 4.86 -5.83
CA MET A 305 4.95 5.86 -4.85
C MET A 305 4.98 5.28 -3.45
N PHE A 306 3.97 4.49 -3.07
CA PHE A 306 3.75 4.11 -1.67
C PHE A 306 3.81 2.61 -1.41
N ARG A 307 4.13 1.77 -2.40
CA ARG A 307 4.34 0.34 -2.15
C ARG A 307 5.44 0.15 -1.10
N ASN A 308 5.24 -0.76 -0.16
CA ASN A 308 6.19 -1.04 0.91
C ASN A 308 6.76 0.24 1.55
N ASN A 309 5.91 1.23 1.82
CA ASN A 309 6.35 2.52 2.40
C ASN A 309 6.83 2.41 3.85
N THR A 310 6.73 1.22 4.44
CA THR A 310 7.32 0.84 5.74
C THR A 310 8.73 0.24 5.59
N TYR A 311 9.26 0.16 4.37
CA TYR A 311 10.62 -0.30 4.09
C TYR A 311 10.92 -1.70 4.67
N ASN A 312 9.99 -2.64 4.54
CA ASN A 312 10.26 -4.03 4.88
C ASN A 312 11.25 -4.63 3.86
N MET A 313 12.49 -4.86 4.29
CA MET A 313 13.60 -5.37 3.47
C MET A 313 13.88 -6.87 3.65
N GLY A 314 13.05 -7.61 4.40
CA GLY A 314 13.31 -9.01 4.78
C GLY A 314 13.33 -10.01 3.61
N GLY A 315 12.49 -9.82 2.59
CA GLY A 315 12.44 -10.75 1.46
C GLY A 315 13.53 -10.50 0.40
N GLY A 316 13.97 -11.52 -0.34
CA GLY A 316 15.16 -11.48 -1.23
C GLY A 316 15.25 -10.43 -2.38
N PHE A 317 14.14 -9.92 -2.91
CA PHE A 317 14.00 -8.77 -3.81
C PHE A 317 12.91 -7.78 -3.34
N PRO A 318 13.17 -6.98 -2.29
CA PRO A 318 12.18 -6.04 -1.80
C PRO A 318 11.97 -4.94 -2.84
N ILE A 319 10.71 -4.64 -3.16
CA ILE A 319 10.35 -3.54 -4.06
C ILE A 319 9.71 -2.46 -3.21
N VAL A 320 10.41 -1.34 -3.09
CA VAL A 320 9.93 -0.17 -2.37
C VAL A 320 9.51 0.91 -3.35
N GLY A 321 8.38 1.55 -3.03
CA GLY A 321 7.91 2.73 -3.75
C GLY A 321 8.80 3.94 -3.48
N ASN A 322 8.75 4.93 -4.36
CA ASN A 322 9.43 6.20 -4.15
C ASN A 322 8.37 7.33 -4.08
N PRO A 323 8.03 7.82 -2.87
CA PRO A 323 7.06 8.89 -2.70
C PRO A 323 7.47 10.22 -3.37
N ASN A 324 8.76 10.39 -3.68
CA ASN A 324 9.32 11.57 -4.30
C ASN A 324 9.42 11.48 -5.84
N LEU A 325 8.81 10.46 -6.47
CA LEU A 325 8.77 10.31 -7.93
C LEU A 325 8.26 11.58 -8.63
N ASP A 326 8.97 11.97 -9.69
CA ASP A 326 8.53 13.04 -10.56
C ASP A 326 7.39 12.58 -11.48
N PRO A 327 6.45 13.48 -11.79
CA PRO A 327 5.36 13.14 -12.69
C PRO A 327 5.78 13.03 -14.15
N GLU A 328 5.06 12.18 -14.87
CA GLU A 328 5.23 12.05 -16.31
C GLU A 328 4.60 13.24 -17.03
N LEU A 329 5.37 13.82 -17.95
CA LEU A 329 4.95 14.98 -18.74
C LEU A 329 4.99 14.62 -20.22
N THR A 330 3.87 14.84 -20.90
CA THR A 330 3.78 14.62 -22.35
C THR A 330 3.55 15.93 -23.06
N VAL A 331 4.38 16.26 -24.03
CA VAL A 331 4.19 17.41 -24.92
C VAL A 331 3.73 16.90 -26.27
N SER A 332 2.57 17.36 -26.73
CA SER A 332 1.97 16.94 -28.01
C SER A 332 1.70 18.14 -28.91
N TYR A 333 1.89 17.91 -30.21
CA TYR A 333 1.59 18.84 -31.28
C TYR A 333 0.79 18.09 -32.34
N GLU A 334 -0.27 18.70 -32.85
CA GLU A 334 -1.09 18.13 -33.93
C GLU A 334 -1.41 19.23 -34.94
N VAL A 335 -1.23 18.94 -36.23
CA VAL A 335 -1.70 19.77 -37.33
C VAL A 335 -2.56 18.89 -38.22
N GLY A 336 -3.75 19.35 -38.58
CA GLY A 336 -4.62 18.58 -39.44
C GLY A 336 -5.57 19.43 -40.25
N VAL A 337 -6.20 18.77 -41.23
CA VAL A 337 -7.26 19.34 -42.05
C VAL A 337 -8.47 18.42 -41.94
N ARG A 338 -9.64 18.99 -41.64
CA ARG A 338 -10.91 18.26 -41.71
C ARG A 338 -11.66 18.74 -42.94
N TYR A 339 -12.19 17.79 -43.71
CA TYR A 339 -13.03 18.07 -44.89
C TYR A 339 -14.31 17.26 -44.82
N GLN A 340 -15.45 17.93 -44.89
CA GLN A 340 -16.76 17.31 -44.95
C GLN A 340 -17.09 16.91 -46.39
N LEU A 341 -17.14 15.60 -46.67
CA LEU A 341 -17.43 15.06 -48.00
C LEU A 341 -18.92 15.13 -48.37
N THR A 342 -19.82 14.84 -47.42
CA THR A 342 -21.26 14.79 -47.63
C THR A 342 -22.03 15.41 -46.47
N THR A 343 -23.21 15.96 -46.75
CA THR A 343 -24.12 16.59 -45.77
C THR A 343 -25.17 15.63 -45.21
N LEU A 344 -25.17 14.36 -45.62
CA LEU A 344 -26.10 13.35 -45.13
C LEU A 344 -25.69 12.88 -43.72
N SER A 345 -26.20 13.56 -42.70
CA SER A 345 -26.45 12.97 -41.39
C SER A 345 -27.63 12.01 -41.56
N MET A 346 -27.41 10.71 -41.33
CA MET A 346 -28.54 9.82 -41.08
C MET A 346 -29.15 10.23 -39.74
N ILE A 347 -30.45 10.51 -39.75
CA ILE A 347 -31.31 10.79 -38.59
C ILE A 347 -31.53 9.49 -37.82
#